data_AF-M0M2Z5-F1
#
_entry.id   AF-M0M2Z5-F1
#
_cell.length_a   1.000
_cell.length_b   1.000
_cell.length_c   1.000
_cell.angle_alpha   90.00
_cell.angle_beta   90.00
_cell.angle_gamma   90.00
#
_symmetry.space_group_name_H-M   'P 1'
#
loop_
_entity.id
_entity.type
_entity.pdbx_description
1 polymer ?
#
loop_
_entity_poly.entity_id
_entity_poly.type
_entity_poly.pdbx_seq_one_letter_code
_entity_poly.pdbx_strand_id
1 'polypeptide(L)'
;YEEKTRLADDVFAPAGTKAASHRSEGVFFAHGPTIDGSLEAGEPADLSVVDVAPTLLHSVGEPIPDGMDGEVRTELLEGDADPKVREPEPQAAAGSRGATSEDDVDEDFDDVEDRLKGLGYME
;
A
#
# COMPACT_ATOMS: atom_id res chain seq x y z
N TYR A 1 -13.18 -12.23 -9.95
CA TYR A 1 -14.18 -11.60 -9.08
C TYR A 1 -13.67 -10.21 -8.76
N GLU A 2 -14.48 -9.19 -8.99
CA GLU A 2 -14.14 -7.79 -8.68
C GLU A 2 -15.18 -7.30 -7.66
N GLU A 3 -14.72 -6.74 -6.53
CA GLU A 3 -15.62 -6.16 -5.54
C GLU A 3 -16.07 -4.78 -6.01
N LYS A 4 -17.37 -4.64 -6.27
CA LYS A 4 -17.97 -3.32 -6.47
C LYS A 4 -17.98 -2.60 -5.14
N THR A 5 -17.30 -1.45 -5.06
CA THR A 5 -17.28 -0.55 -3.89
C THR A 5 -18.60 0.22 -3.67
N ARG A 6 -19.70 -0.23 -4.30
CA ARG A 6 -21.04 0.35 -4.19
C ARG A 6 -22.07 -0.77 -4.01
N LEU A 7 -23.10 -0.54 -3.19
CA LEU A 7 -24.26 -1.44 -3.17
C LEU A 7 -24.90 -1.47 -4.57
N ALA A 8 -25.24 -2.67 -5.03
CA ALA A 8 -25.92 -2.91 -6.29
C ALA A 8 -27.06 -3.90 -6.05
N ASP A 9 -28.13 -3.79 -6.85
CA ASP A 9 -29.30 -4.68 -6.76
C ASP A 9 -28.96 -6.14 -7.12
N ASP A 10 -27.96 -6.34 -7.99
CA ASP A 10 -27.50 -7.65 -8.43
C ASP A 10 -26.16 -8.04 -7.80
N VAL A 11 -26.13 -9.19 -7.13
CA VAL A 11 -24.94 -9.75 -6.46
C VAL A 11 -23.91 -10.28 -7.47
N PHE A 12 -24.37 -10.78 -8.62
CA PHE A 12 -23.52 -11.30 -9.69
C PHE A 12 -23.83 -10.57 -11.00
N ALA A 13 -22.81 -9.95 -11.59
CA ALA A 13 -22.89 -9.32 -12.89
C ALA A 13 -21.60 -9.59 -13.68
N PRO A 14 -21.64 -9.54 -15.03
CA PRO A 14 -20.43 -9.58 -15.83
C PRO A 14 -19.44 -8.51 -15.33
N ALA A 15 -18.17 -8.89 -15.18
CA ALA A 15 -17.12 -7.92 -14.88
C ALA A 15 -17.05 -6.94 -16.06
N GLY A 16 -17.27 -5.65 -15.79
CA GLY A 16 -17.11 -4.61 -16.80
C GLY A 16 -15.63 -4.40 -17.14
N THR A 17 -15.34 -3.44 -18.02
CA THR A 17 -13.97 -2.96 -18.21
C THR A 17 -13.40 -2.51 -16.87
N LYS A 18 -12.19 -2.98 -16.52
CA LYS A 18 -11.45 -2.53 -15.33
C LYS A 18 -11.46 -1.02 -15.30
N ALA A 19 -12.23 -0.43 -14.38
CA ALA A 19 -12.03 0.96 -14.05
C ALA A 19 -10.80 0.97 -13.14
N ALA A 20 -9.71 1.62 -13.56
CA ALA A 20 -8.57 1.89 -12.69
C ALA A 20 -9.10 2.53 -11.38
N SER A 21 -9.22 1.72 -10.34
CA SER A 21 -10.01 2.03 -9.14
C SER A 21 -9.17 2.63 -8.03
N HIS A 22 -7.94 3.04 -8.36
CA HIS A 22 -7.07 3.71 -7.41
C HIS A 22 -7.76 5.01 -6.99
N ARG A 23 -7.89 5.19 -5.68
CA ARG A 23 -8.40 6.41 -5.07
C ARG A 23 -7.26 7.00 -4.28
N SER A 24 -7.06 8.30 -4.43
CA SER A 24 -6.06 9.05 -3.65
C SER A 24 -6.45 9.13 -2.18
N GLU A 25 -7.73 9.01 -1.87
CA GLU A 25 -8.29 9.05 -0.52
C GLU A 25 -8.66 7.64 -0.06
N GLY A 26 -8.19 7.28 1.13
CA GLY A 26 -8.50 6.02 1.81
C GLY A 26 -9.16 6.24 3.17
N VAL A 27 -9.30 5.16 3.93
CA VAL A 27 -9.77 5.20 5.32
C VAL A 27 -8.72 4.54 6.20
N PHE A 28 -8.35 5.21 7.28
CA PHE A 28 -7.40 4.72 8.28
C PHE A 28 -8.09 4.62 9.64
N PHE A 29 -7.84 3.53 10.36
CA PHE A 29 -8.26 3.33 11.75
C PHE A 29 -7.14 2.65 12.53
N ALA A 30 -6.85 3.17 13.72
CA ALA A 30 -5.93 2.58 14.67
C ALA A 30 -6.63 2.43 16.02
N HIS A 31 -6.37 1.31 16.70
CA HIS A 31 -6.90 1.06 18.04
C HIS A 31 -5.98 0.12 18.79
N GLY A 32 -5.66 0.46 20.03
CA GLY A 32 -4.84 -0.38 20.89
C GLY A 32 -4.31 0.41 22.09
N PRO A 33 -3.67 -0.28 23.04
CA PRO A 33 -3.12 0.33 24.26
C PRO A 33 -1.91 1.24 24.01
N THR A 34 -1.44 1.34 22.77
CA THR A 34 -0.34 2.23 22.37
C THR A 34 -0.81 3.34 21.44
N ILE A 35 -2.11 3.40 21.12
CA ILE A 35 -2.70 4.40 20.22
C ILE A 35 -3.30 5.51 21.05
N ASP A 36 -2.98 6.76 20.72
CA ASP A 36 -3.53 7.92 21.41
C ASP A 36 -5.05 7.99 21.19
N GLY A 37 -5.81 7.70 22.25
CA GLY A 37 -7.27 7.74 22.23
C GLY A 37 -7.87 9.14 22.36
N SER A 38 -7.05 10.19 22.48
CA SER A 38 -7.48 11.59 22.57
C SER A 38 -7.62 12.28 21.21
N LEU A 39 -7.16 11.64 20.13
CA LEU A 39 -7.28 12.17 18.77
C LEU A 39 -8.74 12.14 18.29
N GLU A 40 -9.16 13.24 17.65
CA GLU A 40 -10.48 13.34 17.04
C GLU A 40 -10.47 12.79 15.60
N ALA A 41 -11.66 12.50 15.07
CA ALA A 41 -11.80 12.02 13.70
C ALA A 41 -11.30 13.06 12.69
N GLY A 42 -10.38 12.64 11.81
CA GLY A 42 -9.74 13.52 10.83
C GLY A 42 -8.37 14.04 11.26
N GLU A 43 -7.87 13.64 12.42
CA GLU A 43 -6.52 13.95 12.88
C GLU A 43 -5.59 12.71 12.86
N PRO A 44 -4.30 12.89 12.49
CA PRO A 44 -3.72 14.09 11.86
C PRO A 44 -4.26 14.27 10.43
N ALA A 45 -4.40 15.52 10.00
CA ALA A 45 -5.04 15.86 8.73
C ALA A 45 -4.21 15.49 7.48
N ASP A 46 -2.90 15.29 7.65
CA ASP A 46 -1.92 15.05 6.60
C ASP A 46 -1.36 13.61 6.59
N LEU A 47 -2.12 12.64 7.10
CA LEU A 47 -1.72 11.24 7.10
C LEU A 47 -1.66 10.66 5.68
N SER A 48 -0.52 10.07 5.31
CA SER A 48 -0.33 9.36 4.05
C SER A 48 -0.30 7.84 4.25
N VAL A 49 -0.66 7.09 3.20
CA VAL A 49 -0.61 5.62 3.22
C VAL A 49 0.82 5.09 3.45
N VAL A 50 1.84 5.84 3.01
CA VAL A 50 3.25 5.45 3.18
C VAL A 50 3.72 5.56 4.63
N ASP A 51 3.03 6.34 5.47
CA ASP A 51 3.38 6.55 6.88
C ASP A 51 2.95 5.37 7.76
N VAL A 52 2.03 4.52 7.27
CA VAL A 52 1.45 3.42 8.05
C VAL A 52 2.51 2.39 8.44
N ALA A 53 3.35 1.97 7.48
CA ALA A 53 4.37 0.97 7.72
C ALA A 53 5.44 1.41 8.74
N PRO A 54 6.11 2.57 8.60
CA PRO A 54 7.10 3.03 9.58
C PRO A 54 6.46 3.27 10.95
N THR A 55 5.23 3.81 11.02
CA THR A 55 4.52 4.01 12.29
C THR A 55 4.20 2.69 13.00
N LEU A 56 3.74 1.68 12.27
CA LEU A 56 3.47 0.36 12.84
C LEU A 56 4.73 -0.29 13.38
N LEU A 57 5.82 -0.30 12.61
CA LEU A 57 7.11 -0.85 13.05
C LEU A 57 7.60 -0.18 14.33
N HIS A 58 7.54 1.15 14.37
CA HIS A 58 7.88 1.90 15.58
C HIS A 58 7.01 1.49 16.78
N SER A 59 5.69 1.39 16.59
CA SER A 59 4.74 1.06 17.67
C SER A 59 5.01 -0.31 18.31
N VAL A 60 5.58 -1.25 17.56
CA VAL A 60 5.93 -2.60 18.05
C VAL A 60 7.40 -2.72 18.47
N GLY A 61 8.15 -1.61 18.47
CA GLY A 61 9.56 -1.57 18.84
C GLY A 61 10.51 -2.14 17.80
N GLU A 62 10.04 -2.36 16.58
CA GLU A 62 10.85 -2.85 15.47
C GLU A 62 11.60 -1.69 14.78
N PRO A 63 12.84 -1.93 14.33
CA PRO A 63 13.62 -0.94 13.62
C PRO A 63 13.12 -0.70 12.19
N ILE A 64 13.06 0.57 11.80
CA ILE A 64 12.53 1.06 10.52
C ILE A 64 13.61 1.02 9.44
N PRO A 65 13.35 0.41 8.27
CA PRO A 65 14.28 0.46 7.13
C PRO A 65 14.47 1.89 6.61
N ASP A 66 15.70 2.26 6.25
CA ASP A 66 16.01 3.59 5.71
C ASP A 66 15.30 3.97 4.40
N GLY A 67 14.94 2.97 3.58
CA GLY A 67 14.32 3.16 2.27
C GLY A 67 12.80 3.24 2.28
N MET A 68 12.17 3.49 3.44
CA MET A 68 10.73 3.76 3.50
C MET A 68 10.44 5.19 3.06
N ASP A 69 9.42 5.36 2.22
CA ASP A 69 9.01 6.67 1.70
C ASP A 69 8.28 7.56 2.73
N GLY A 70 7.67 6.94 3.74
CA GLY A 70 6.88 7.64 4.77
C GLY A 70 7.62 7.87 6.08
N GLU A 71 6.98 8.64 6.96
CA GLU A 71 7.53 9.02 8.28
C GLU A 71 6.74 8.37 9.42
N VAL A 72 7.37 8.28 10.61
CA VAL A 72 6.64 7.83 11.80
C VAL A 72 5.74 8.94 12.30
N ARG A 73 4.44 8.66 12.39
CA ARG A 73 3.43 9.55 12.95
C ARG A 73 3.33 9.33 14.45
N THR A 74 4.30 9.88 15.19
CA THR A 74 4.38 9.72 16.66
C THR A 74 3.15 10.30 17.36
N GLU A 75 2.48 11.28 16.76
CA GLU A 75 1.22 11.83 17.27
C GLU A 75 0.07 10.80 17.35
N LEU A 76 0.17 9.67 16.64
CA LEU A 76 -0.81 8.58 16.74
C LEU A 76 -0.61 7.70 17.97
N LEU A 77 0.48 7.87 18.73
CA LEU A 77 0.92 6.90 19.74
C LEU A 77 0.93 7.50 21.15
N GLU A 78 0.56 6.68 22.15
CA GLU A 78 0.73 7.01 23.57
C GLU A 78 2.21 6.90 23.98
N GLY A 79 3.06 7.84 23.51
CA GLY A 79 4.44 7.97 23.97
C GLY A 79 5.40 8.63 22.98
N ASP A 80 6.35 9.40 23.50
CA ASP A 80 7.34 10.17 22.73
C ASP A 80 8.68 9.43 22.53
N ALA A 81 8.64 8.13 22.23
CA ALA A 81 9.88 7.40 21.94
C ALA A 81 10.42 7.78 20.56
N ASP A 82 11.71 8.12 20.46
CA ASP A 82 12.32 8.40 19.16
C ASP A 82 12.33 7.16 18.24
N PRO A 83 11.93 7.28 16.96
CA PRO A 83 12.05 6.23 15.97
C PRO A 83 13.47 5.69 15.82
N LYS A 84 13.61 4.37 15.75
CA LYS A 84 14.89 3.69 15.52
C LYS A 84 14.99 3.28 14.07
N VAL A 85 15.80 4.01 13.30
CA VAL A 85 16.06 3.72 11.87
C VAL A 85 17.31 2.84 11.73
N ARG A 86 17.29 1.89 10.79
CA ARG A 86 18.43 1.05 10.42
C ARG A 86 18.53 0.88 8.91
N GLU A 87 19.74 0.65 8.43
CA GLU A 87 19.92 0.14 7.07
C GLU A 87 19.32 -1.27 6.95
N PRO A 88 18.61 -1.59 5.86
CA PRO A 88 18.11 -2.93 5.63
C PRO A 88 19.29 -3.89 5.46
N GLU A 89 19.26 -5.02 6.18
CA GLU A 89 20.17 -6.11 5.86
C GLU A 89 19.79 -6.66 4.48
N PRO A 90 20.76 -6.89 3.57
CA PRO A 90 20.47 -7.44 2.26
C PRO A 90 19.89 -8.85 2.42
N GLN A 91 18.57 -8.97 2.40
CA GLN A 91 17.91 -10.24 2.23
C GLN A 91 18.11 -10.66 0.78
N ALA A 92 18.72 -11.82 0.57
CA ALA A 92 18.72 -12.46 -0.75
C ALA A 92 17.25 -12.56 -1.19
N ALA A 93 16.88 -11.83 -2.25
CA ALA A 93 15.52 -11.82 -2.76
C ALA A 93 15.06 -13.26 -3.02
N ALA A 94 14.23 -13.80 -2.13
CA ALA A 94 13.56 -15.07 -2.33
C ALA A 94 12.43 -14.84 -3.35
N GLY A 95 12.82 -14.66 -4.61
CA GLY A 95 11.90 -14.28 -5.67
C GLY A 95 12.56 -13.49 -6.79
N SER A 96 13.73 -13.94 -7.28
CA SER A 96 14.07 -13.70 -8.68
C SER A 96 12.97 -14.38 -9.50
N ARG A 97 11.97 -13.59 -9.92
CA ARG A 97 11.13 -13.94 -11.06
C ARG A 97 12.10 -14.29 -12.18
N GLY A 98 11.98 -15.52 -12.68
CA GLY A 98 12.92 -16.12 -13.59
C GLY A 98 13.34 -15.19 -14.71
N ALA A 99 14.60 -15.29 -15.09
CA ALA A 99 15.09 -14.76 -16.34
C ALA A 99 14.22 -15.30 -17.48
N THR A 100 13.23 -14.52 -17.91
CA THR A 100 12.56 -14.71 -19.19
C THR A 100 13.62 -14.44 -20.25
N SER A 101 13.86 -15.43 -21.10
CA SER A 101 14.81 -15.32 -22.20
C SER A 101 14.24 -14.35 -23.23
N GLU A 102 15.10 -13.70 -24.01
CA GLU A 102 14.73 -12.70 -25.03
C GLU A 102 13.78 -13.27 -26.12
N ASP A 103 13.61 -14.59 -26.18
CA ASP A 103 12.73 -15.30 -27.12
C ASP A 103 11.26 -15.49 -26.63
N ASP A 104 10.92 -15.21 -25.36
CA ASP A 104 9.55 -15.33 -24.83
C ASP A 104 8.72 -14.03 -24.97
N VAL A 105 9.28 -12.99 -25.61
CA VAL A 105 8.79 -11.61 -25.50
C VAL A 105 7.76 -11.25 -26.58
N ASP A 106 7.66 -12.00 -27.68
CA ASP A 106 6.86 -11.58 -28.85
C ASP A 106 5.37 -11.95 -28.78
N GLU A 107 4.95 -12.98 -28.03
CA GLU A 107 3.53 -13.40 -27.96
C GLU A 107 2.73 -12.71 -26.84
N ASP A 108 3.39 -12.05 -25.88
CA ASP A 108 2.76 -11.46 -24.68
C ASP A 108 2.65 -9.91 -24.73
N PHE A 109 3.13 -9.26 -25.80
CA PHE A 109 3.20 -7.79 -25.84
C PHE A 109 1.82 -7.12 -25.93
N ASP A 110 0.89 -7.70 -26.69
CA ASP A 110 -0.50 -7.20 -26.78
C ASP A 110 -1.22 -7.33 -25.43
N ASP A 111 -1.03 -8.43 -24.71
CA ASP A 111 -1.61 -8.66 -23.38
C ASP A 111 -1.03 -7.71 -22.32
N VAL A 112 0.27 -7.40 -22.42
CA VAL A 112 0.92 -6.38 -21.58
C VAL A 112 0.36 -4.99 -21.89
N GLU A 113 0.18 -4.65 -23.17
CA GLU A 113 -0.36 -3.37 -23.60
C GLU A 113 -1.81 -3.18 -23.11
N ASP A 114 -2.69 -4.17 -23.33
CA ASP A 114 -4.07 -4.13 -22.86
C ASP A 114 -4.16 -4.07 -21.33
N ARG A 115 -3.26 -4.75 -20.62
CA ARG A 115 -3.16 -4.65 -19.16
C ARG A 115 -2.72 -3.26 -18.71
N LEU A 116 -1.76 -2.64 -19.38
CA LEU A 116 -1.27 -1.30 -19.05
C LEU A 116 -2.31 -0.22 -19.36
N LYS A 117 -3.05 -0.34 -20.47
CA LYS A 117 -4.24 0.49 -20.76
C LYS A 117 -5.31 0.32 -19.68
N GLY A 118 -5.60 -0.92 -19.27
CA GLY A 118 -6.53 -1.21 -18.17
C GLY A 118 -6.08 -0.69 -16.80
N LEU A 119 -4.78 -0.42 -16.63
CA LEU A 119 -4.20 0.22 -15.44
C LEU A 119 -4.09 1.75 -15.57
N GLY A 120 -4.36 2.32 -16.76
CA GLY A 120 -4.33 3.76 -17.00
C GLY A 120 -2.92 4.35 -17.24
N TYR A 121 -1.93 3.52 -17.62
CA TYR A 121 -0.57 3.96 -17.93
C TYR A 121 -0.35 4.32 -19.40
N MET A 122 -1.31 4.03 -20.28
CA MET A 122 -1.30 4.37 -21.71
C MET A 122 -2.69 4.83 -22.15
N GLU A 123 -2.73 5.78 -23.09
CA GLU A 123 -3.96 6.36 -23.68
C GLU A 123 -4.13 5.91 -25.15
#